data_AF-A0AAE9D004-F1
#
_entry.id   AF-A0AAE9D004-F1
#
_cell.length_a   1.000
_cell.length_b   1.000
_cell.length_c   1.000
_cell.angle_alpha   90.00
_cell.angle_beta   90.00
_cell.angle_gamma   90.00
#
_symmetry.space_group_name_H-M   'P 1'
#
loop_
_entity.id
_entity.type
_entity.pdbx_description
1 polymer ?
#
loop_
_entity_poly.entity_id
_entity_poly.type
_entity_poly.pdbx_seq_one_letter_code
_entity_poly.pdbx_strand_id
1 'polypeptide(L)'
;MLILLTTSYGESGFPVQTLVSCGISQLTINGVQGVIDNHSSMIQLAKSDKRAKKTEIDSLKADIDAYLESNASDDDKQKWIECIMKKTSNV
;
A
#
# COMPACT_ATOMS: atom_id res chain seq x y z
N MET A 1 6.66 8.68 -3.31
CA MET A 1 6.18 7.70 -4.30
C MET A 1 6.28 6.33 -3.64
N LEU A 2 5.16 5.65 -3.35
CA LEU A 2 5.15 4.29 -2.76
C LEU A 2 5.75 3.28 -3.75
N ILE A 3 7.08 3.26 -3.84
CA ILE A 3 7.84 2.38 -4.73
C ILE A 3 7.55 0.91 -4.39
N LEU A 4 7.21 0.62 -3.13
CA LEU A 4 6.86 -0.71 -2.61
C LEU A 4 5.63 -1.38 -3.24
N LEU A 5 4.69 -0.63 -3.83
CA LEU A 5 3.49 -1.22 -4.45
C LEU A 5 3.63 -1.46 -5.96
N THR A 6 4.66 -0.89 -6.59
CA THR A 6 4.76 -0.87 -8.06
C THR A 6 6.02 -1.49 -8.64
N THR A 7 7.05 -1.76 -7.82
CA THR A 7 8.23 -2.48 -8.30
C THR A 7 7.89 -3.96 -8.44
N SER A 8 7.50 -4.32 -9.66
CA SER A 8 7.27 -5.69 -10.13
C SER A 8 6.13 -6.44 -9.42
N TYR A 9 4.99 -6.53 -10.12
CA TYR A 9 4.08 -7.68 -10.05
C TYR A 9 4.82 -8.94 -10.56
N GLY A 10 5.91 -9.28 -9.87
CA GLY A 10 6.91 -10.25 -10.24
C GLY A 10 7.47 -10.95 -9.02
N GLU A 11 7.84 -10.25 -7.93
CA GLU A 11 8.42 -10.98 -6.78
C GLU A 11 8.46 -10.28 -5.40
N SER A 12 7.99 -9.05 -5.22
CA SER A 12 7.97 -8.40 -3.89
C SER A 12 6.56 -8.00 -3.48
N GLY A 13 5.90 -8.87 -2.71
CA GLY A 13 4.57 -8.63 -2.13
C GLY A 13 4.54 -7.51 -1.09
N PHE A 14 3.34 -7.23 -0.56
CA PHE A 14 3.11 -6.25 0.50
C PHE A 14 4.08 -6.48 1.69
N PRO A 15 4.86 -5.48 2.14
CA PRO A 15 6.03 -5.69 3.00
C PRO A 15 5.65 -5.81 4.49
N VAL A 16 4.79 -6.77 4.84
CA VAL A 16 4.23 -6.98 6.19
C VAL A 16 5.30 -6.93 7.27
N GLN A 17 6.40 -7.69 7.13
CA GLN A 17 7.45 -7.76 8.15
C GLN A 17 8.15 -6.42 8.38
N THR A 18 8.26 -5.59 7.34
CA THR A 18 8.85 -4.23 7.46
C THR A 18 7.90 -3.32 8.24
N LEU A 19 6.59 -3.41 7.97
CA LEU A 19 5.57 -2.59 8.63
C LEU A 19 5.41 -2.96 10.11
N VAL A 20 5.45 -4.27 10.43
CA VAL A 20 5.49 -4.75 11.81
C VAL A 20 6.74 -4.23 12.53
N SER A 21 7.90 -4.26 11.87
CA SER A 21 9.16 -3.73 12.44
C SER A 21 9.11 -2.22 12.67
N CYS A 22 8.27 -1.49 11.94
CA CYS A 22 8.00 -0.08 12.16
C CYS A 22 6.98 0.19 13.28
N GLY A 23 6.52 -0.86 13.96
CA GLY A 23 5.60 -0.77 15.09
C GLY A 23 4.15 -0.47 14.68
N ILE A 24 3.80 -0.67 13.41
CA ILE A 24 2.43 -0.54 12.91
C ILE A 24 1.66 -1.79 13.36
N SER A 25 0.45 -1.60 13.88
CA SER A 25 -0.34 -2.72 14.38
C SER A 25 -0.69 -3.73 13.27
N GLN A 26 -0.76 -5.01 13.65
CA GLN A 26 -1.16 -6.07 12.73
C GLN A 26 -2.58 -5.86 12.19
N LEU A 27 -3.47 -5.23 12.96
CA LEU A 27 -4.84 -4.92 12.54
C LEU A 27 -4.83 -3.93 11.36
N THR A 28 -4.08 -2.84 11.48
CA THR A 28 -3.91 -1.86 10.40
C THR A 28 -3.25 -2.48 9.17
N ILE A 29 -2.20 -3.29 9.37
CA ILE A 29 -1.50 -4.00 8.28
C ILE A 29 -2.45 -4.93 7.53
N ASN A 30 -3.20 -5.77 8.24
CA ASN A 30 -4.15 -6.71 7.65
C ASN A 30 -5.26 -5.98 6.88
N GLY A 31 -5.73 -4.86 7.43
CA GLY A 31 -6.73 -4.03 6.78
C GLY A 31 -6.26 -3.44 5.45
N VAL A 32 -5.07 -2.84 5.43
CA VAL A 32 -4.47 -2.33 4.19
C VAL A 32 -4.18 -3.46 3.19
N GLN A 33 -3.74 -4.62 3.67
CA GLN A 33 -3.55 -5.79 2.82
C GLN A 33 -4.87 -6.22 2.15
N GLY A 34 -6.00 -6.19 2.88
CA GLY A 34 -7.32 -6.45 2.30
C GLY A 34 -7.72 -5.46 1.20
N VAL A 35 -7.38 -4.17 1.36
CA VAL A 35 -7.57 -3.17 0.30
C VAL A 35 -6.73 -3.51 -0.93
N ILE A 36 -5.45 -3.87 -0.74
CA ILE A 36 -4.55 -4.27 -1.83
C ILE A 36 -5.07 -5.50 -2.57
N ASP A 37 -5.55 -6.51 -1.84
CA ASP A 37 -6.06 -7.75 -2.43
C ASP A 37 -7.30 -7.49 -3.32
N ASN A 38 -8.18 -6.57 -2.90
CA ASN A 38 -9.35 -6.16 -3.69
C ASN A 38 -8.94 -5.54 -5.05
N HIS A 39 -7.92 -4.69 -5.05
CA HIS A 39 -7.42 -4.01 -6.25
C HIS A 39 -6.49 -4.88 -7.11
N SER A 40 -5.84 -5.88 -6.51
CA SER A 40 -4.87 -6.75 -7.19
C SER A 40 -5.47 -7.44 -8.42
N SER A 41 -6.73 -7.87 -8.32
CA SER A 41 -7.44 -8.52 -9.44
C SER A 41 -7.68 -7.55 -10.60
N MET A 42 -8.10 -6.32 -10.34
CA MET A 42 -8.34 -5.29 -11.36
C MET A 42 -7.04 -4.83 -12.04
N ILE A 43 -5.97 -4.65 -11.25
CA ILE A 43 -4.64 -4.30 -11.76
C ILE A 43 -4.09 -5.44 -12.64
N GLN A 44 -4.31 -6.69 -12.26
CA GLN A 44 -3.94 -7.85 -13.07
C GLN A 44 -4.77 -7.98 -14.35
N LEU A 45 -6.04 -7.55 -14.35
CA LEU A 45 -6.87 -7.56 -15.56
C LEU A 45 -6.46 -6.46 -16.54
N ALA A 46 -5.94 -5.34 -16.06
CA ALA A 46 -5.43 -4.23 -16.87
C ALA A 46 -4.12 -4.53 -17.62
N LYS A 47 -3.73 -5.80 -17.83
CA LYS A 47 -2.40 -6.32 -18.28
C LYS A 47 -1.63 -5.45 -19.26
N SER A 48 -2.30 -4.85 -20.24
CA SER A 48 -1.68 -4.07 -21.34
C SER A 48 -2.19 -2.63 -21.46
N ASP A 49 -3.20 -2.22 -20.69
CA ASP A 49 -3.70 -0.85 -20.69
C ASP A 49 -3.03 -0.04 -19.57
N LYS A 50 -2.03 0.76 -19.97
CA LYS A 50 -1.28 1.63 -19.05
C LYS A 50 -2.17 2.65 -18.35
N ARG A 51 -3.21 3.15 -19.02
CA ARG A 51 -4.11 4.16 -18.46
C ARG A 51 -5.02 3.51 -17.42
N ALA A 52 -5.64 2.38 -17.76
CA ALA A 52 -6.44 1.61 -16.81
C ALA A 52 -5.61 1.21 -15.58
N LYS A 53 -4.40 0.68 -15.79
CA LYS A 53 -3.49 0.33 -14.69
C LYS A 53 -3.14 1.53 -13.81
N LYS A 54 -2.91 2.71 -14.39
CA LYS A 54 -2.67 3.94 -13.61
C LYS A 54 -3.90 4.34 -12.81
N THR A 55 -5.09 4.29 -13.40
CA THR A 55 -6.35 4.58 -12.72
C THR A 55 -6.57 3.66 -11.53
N GLU A 56 -6.39 2.35 -11.69
CA GLU A 56 -6.52 1.38 -10.59
C GLU A 56 -5.47 1.61 -9.49
N ILE A 57 -4.22 1.91 -9.86
CA ILE A 57 -3.18 2.22 -8.87
C ILE A 57 -3.50 3.51 -8.09
N ASP A 58 -4.05 4.53 -8.75
CA ASP A 58 -4.44 5.77 -8.08
C ASP A 58 -5.67 5.56 -7.20
N SER A 59 -6.62 4.72 -7.61
CA SER A 59 -7.76 4.30 -6.78
C SER A 59 -7.29 3.51 -5.55
N LEU A 60 -6.37 2.55 -5.73
CA LEU A 60 -5.78 1.79 -4.63
C LEU A 60 -5.16 2.72 -3.58
N LYS A 61 -4.43 3.75 -3.99
CA LYS A 61 -3.84 4.72 -3.04
C LYS A 61 -4.91 5.46 -2.26
N ALA A 62 -5.93 5.97 -2.95
CA ALA A 62 -7.03 6.69 -2.32
C ALA A 62 -7.76 5.81 -1.29
N ASP A 63 -7.96 4.53 -1.62
CA ASP A 63 -8.63 3.58 -0.71
C ASP A 63 -7.74 3.19 0.48
N ILE A 64 -6.42 3.09 0.30
CA ILE A 64 -5.49 2.90 1.43
C ILE A 64 -5.53 4.13 2.35
N ASP A 65 -5.47 5.35 1.79
CA ASP A 65 -5.53 6.58 2.57
C ASP A 65 -6.86 6.69 3.33
N ALA A 66 -7.98 6.35 2.67
CA ALA A 66 -9.30 6.33 3.30
C ALA A 66 -9.42 5.26 4.39
N TYR A 67 -8.85 4.06 4.17
CA TYR A 67 -8.83 3.00 5.16
C TYR A 67 -8.05 3.43 6.41
N LEU A 68 -6.84 3.95 6.22
CA LEU A 68 -6.01 4.45 7.31
C LEU A 68 -6.75 5.53 8.09
N GLU A 69 -7.35 6.51 7.40
CA GLU A 69 -8.03 7.61 8.05
C GLU A 69 -9.19 7.15 8.94
N SER A 70 -9.95 6.16 8.46
CA SER A 70 -11.17 5.69 9.12
C SER A 70 -10.95 4.59 10.16
N ASN A 71 -9.88 3.80 10.03
CA ASN A 71 -9.72 2.54 10.79
C ASN A 71 -8.40 2.43 11.56
N ALA A 72 -7.37 3.18 11.19
CA ALA A 72 -6.09 3.14 11.89
C ALA A 72 -6.06 4.16 13.04
N SER A 73 -5.29 3.86 14.09
CA SER A 73 -5.00 4.83 15.15
C SER A 73 -4.08 5.93 14.63
N ASP A 74 -4.08 7.10 15.28
CA ASP A 74 -3.17 8.19 14.92
C ASP A 74 -1.69 7.79 15.00
N ASP A 75 -1.33 6.92 15.96
CA ASP A 75 0.01 6.34 16.09
C ASP A 75 0.37 5.44 14.89
N ASP A 76 -0.54 4.57 14.47
CA ASP A 76 -0.33 3.73 13.28
C ASP A 76 -0.25 4.58 12.00
N LYS A 77 -1.08 5.62 11.86
CA LYS A 77 -1.02 6.58 10.73
C LYS A 77 0.33 7.29 10.69
N GLN A 78 0.82 7.77 11.82
CA GLN A 78 2.12 8.43 11.91
C GLN A 78 3.26 7.48 11.53
N LYS A 79 3.28 6.28 12.12
CA LYS A 79 4.28 5.24 11.79
C LYS A 79 4.21 4.80 10.34
N TRP A 80 3.02 4.75 9.75
CA TRP A 80 2.84 4.47 8.32
C TRP A 80 3.55 5.52 7.45
N ILE A 81 3.32 6.80 7.72
CA ILE A 81 3.99 7.91 7.04
C ILE A 81 5.50 7.82 7.22
N GLU A 82 5.98 7.62 8.46
CA GLU A 82 7.41 7.55 8.74
C GLU A 82 8.08 6.34 8.09
N CYS A 83 7.46 5.16 8.14
CA CYS A 83 8.04 3.92 7.65
C CYS A 83 8.02 3.82 6.13
N ILE A 84 6.91 4.22 5.49
CA ILE A 84 6.72 4.09 4.05
C ILE A 84 7.23 5.33 3.30
N MET A 85 6.95 6.55 3.80
CA MET A 85 7.35 7.76 3.08
C MET A 85 8.83 8.10 3.25
N LYS A 86 9.43 7.98 4.46
CA LYS A 86 10.87 8.29 4.63
C LYS A 86 11.81 7.27 3.96
N LYS A 87 11.43 6.00 3.86
CA LYS A 87 12.22 5.02 3.10
C LYS A 87 12.28 5.32 1.60
N THR A 88 11.49 6.26 1.10
CA THR A 88 11.54 6.74 -0.29
C THR A 88 12.56 7.88 -0.49
N SER A 89 13.05 8.54 0.58
CA SER A 89 13.97 9.68 0.47
C SER A 89 15.46 9.32 0.47
N ASN A 90 15.81 8.05 0.67
CA ASN A 90 17.20 7.56 0.66
C ASN A 90 17.58 6.82 -0.64
N VAL A 91 16.90 7.11 -1.74
CA VAL A 91 17.26 6.63 -3.10
C VAL A 91 17.47 7.83 -4.02
#